data_AF-A0A7X3C1W8-F1
#
_entry.id   AF-A0A7X3C1W8-F1
#
_cell.length_a   1.000
_cell.length_b   1.000
_cell.length_c   1.000
_cell.angle_alpha   90.00
_cell.angle_beta   90.00
_cell.angle_gamma   90.00
#
_symmetry.space_group_name_H-M   'P 1'
#
loop_
_entity.id
_entity.type
_entity.pdbx_description
1 polymer ?
#
loop_
_entity_poly.entity_id
_entity_poly.type
_entity_poly.pdbx_seq_one_letter_code
_entity_poly.pdbx_strand_id
1 'polypeptide(L)'
;MKNEINQGEYCVNKLGQILMNRNISIKKFSCYTGLSVAAISRIVNNPHLDILKSTAHAISVGLQLKENEWFIWETDYNYNSSWLDTDNLSVLDSAMKKLGVKLAYQVYSNNRSMNVWTKYEGNRKLFIDGNFKVFTNGLPEMVLNGFDVITYQGAVTVEEFANFYASSLSAVVTFAQKIGISKIKYYTSNFSSKNRFLDGLVDPNEKLFEKKLRRLNKAAAERIGFRQVDLDDSIRIKSYVKVL
;
A
#
# COMPACT_ATOMS: atom_id res chain seq x y z
N MET A 1 9.31 28.13 -0.35
CA MET A 1 8.76 27.74 -1.66
C MET A 1 7.96 26.47 -1.46
N LYS A 2 6.65 26.52 -1.72
CA LYS A 2 5.83 25.31 -1.84
C LYS A 2 6.17 24.74 -3.22
N ASN A 3 6.93 23.64 -3.27
CA ASN A 3 7.12 22.93 -4.52
C ASN A 3 5.80 22.25 -4.84
N GLU A 4 5.05 22.80 -5.80
CA GLU A 4 4.03 22.06 -6.50
C GLU A 4 4.73 20.92 -7.22
N ILE A 5 4.59 19.70 -6.71
CA ILE A 5 5.09 18.49 -7.39
C ILE A 5 4.31 18.42 -8.70
N ASN A 6 4.98 18.52 -9.85
CA ASN A 6 4.30 18.39 -11.12
C ASN A 6 3.77 16.96 -11.24
N GLN A 7 2.56 16.85 -11.79
CA GLN A 7 1.89 15.56 -11.92
C GLN A 7 2.73 14.64 -12.81
N GLY A 8 3.13 13.48 -12.28
CA GLY A 8 3.96 12.50 -12.99
C GLY A 8 5.45 12.56 -12.68
N GLU A 9 5.90 13.42 -11.77
CA GLU A 9 7.28 13.39 -11.31
C GLU A 9 7.49 12.32 -10.22
N TYR A 10 8.48 11.46 -10.41
CA TYR A 10 8.92 10.46 -9.45
C TYR A 10 10.41 10.62 -9.15
N CYS A 11 10.80 10.37 -7.90
CA CYS A 11 12.20 10.46 -7.52
C CYS A 11 12.94 9.15 -7.79
N VAL A 12 14.16 9.26 -8.33
CA VAL A 12 15.05 8.14 -8.66
C VAL A 12 16.42 8.42 -8.09
N ASN A 13 17.01 7.43 -7.44
CA ASN A 13 18.41 7.47 -7.07
C ASN A 13 19.29 6.85 -8.17
N LYS A 14 20.38 7.54 -8.48
CA LYS A 14 21.41 7.16 -9.47
C LYS A 14 22.68 6.63 -8.80
N LEU A 15 22.61 6.24 -7.52
CA LEU A 15 23.78 5.86 -6.75
C LEU A 15 24.56 4.72 -7.41
N GLY A 16 23.88 3.69 -7.91
CA GLY A 16 24.51 2.57 -8.61
C GLY A 16 25.34 3.01 -9.83
N GLN A 17 24.76 3.87 -10.67
CA GLN A 17 25.43 4.40 -11.86
C GLN A 17 26.64 5.26 -11.49
N ILE A 18 26.52 6.12 -10.48
CA ILE A 18 27.61 7.00 -10.05
C ILE A 18 28.77 6.20 -9.47
N LEU A 19 28.50 5.21 -8.61
CA LEU A 19 29.54 4.35 -8.05
C LEU A 19 30.27 3.57 -9.14
N MET A 20 29.53 3.04 -10.12
CA MET A 20 30.10 2.37 -11.29
C MET A 20 31.00 3.32 -12.10
N ASN A 21 30.50 4.52 -12.45
CA ASN A 21 31.26 5.50 -13.23
C ASN A 21 32.52 5.99 -12.51
N ARG A 22 32.51 6.01 -11.18
CA ARG A 22 33.65 6.41 -10.35
C ARG A 22 34.55 5.23 -9.94
N ASN A 23 34.26 4.00 -10.37
CA ASN A 23 34.94 2.78 -9.94
C ASN A 23 35.03 2.64 -8.40
N ILE A 24 33.96 3.00 -7.68
CA ILE A 24 33.88 2.88 -6.23
C ILE A 24 33.04 1.64 -5.89
N SER A 25 33.64 0.68 -5.19
CA SER A 25 32.89 -0.49 -4.71
C SER A 25 31.94 -0.12 -3.55
N ILE A 26 30.83 -0.84 -3.42
CA ILE A 26 29.88 -0.67 -2.30
C ILE A 26 30.59 -0.72 -0.94
N LYS A 27 31.52 -1.67 -0.77
CA LYS A 27 32.32 -1.82 0.46
C LYS A 27 33.21 -0.60 0.73
N LYS A 28 33.82 -0.02 -0.30
CA LYS A 28 34.61 1.20 -0.15
C LYS A 28 33.71 2.39 0.19
N PHE A 29 32.55 2.48 -0.45
CA PHE A 29 31.58 3.55 -0.22
C PHE A 29 30.93 3.51 1.16
N SER A 30 30.75 2.31 1.76
CA SER A 30 30.28 2.21 3.17
C SER A 30 31.21 2.90 4.15
N CYS A 31 32.52 2.89 3.91
CA CYS A 31 33.47 3.57 4.77
C CYS A 31 33.35 5.10 4.70
N TYR A 32 32.93 5.66 3.56
CA TYR A 32 32.78 7.11 3.37
C TYR A 32 31.49 7.67 3.96
N THR A 33 30.45 6.84 4.03
CA THR A 33 29.10 7.28 4.44
C THR A 33 28.74 6.85 5.86
N GLY A 34 29.46 5.88 6.44
CA GLY A 34 29.08 5.24 7.71
C GLY A 34 27.85 4.33 7.60
N LEU A 35 27.28 4.18 6.39
CA LEU A 35 26.15 3.30 6.14
C LEU A 35 26.62 1.86 5.96
N SER A 36 25.79 0.88 6.36
CA SER A 36 26.12 -0.53 6.16
C SER A 36 26.16 -0.90 4.68
N VAL A 37 27.01 -1.88 4.34
CA VAL A 37 27.10 -2.46 2.98
C VAL A 37 25.73 -2.93 2.49
N ALA A 38 24.92 -3.51 3.37
CA ALA A 38 23.57 -3.96 3.05
C ALA A 38 22.62 -2.79 2.72
N ALA A 39 22.70 -1.69 3.48
CA ALA A 39 21.90 -0.49 3.21
C ALA A 39 22.25 0.13 1.84
N ILE A 40 23.54 0.26 1.54
CA ILE A 40 24.01 0.80 0.25
C ILE A 40 23.63 -0.13 -0.89
N SER A 41 23.82 -1.45 -0.73
CA SER A 41 23.41 -2.43 -1.72
C SER A 41 21.90 -2.36 -2.02
N ARG A 42 21.07 -2.17 -0.99
CA ARG A 42 19.62 -1.99 -1.18
C ARG A 42 19.29 -0.73 -1.98
N ILE A 43 20.01 0.38 -1.75
CA ILE A 43 19.81 1.63 -2.49
C ILE A 43 20.27 1.49 -3.94
N VAL A 44 21.48 0.95 -4.16
CA VAL A 44 22.06 0.73 -5.49
C VAL A 44 21.17 -0.15 -6.37
N ASN A 45 20.60 -1.21 -5.80
CA ASN A 45 19.77 -2.17 -6.54
C ASN A 45 18.29 -1.77 -6.64
N ASN A 46 17.88 -0.67 -6.02
CA ASN A 46 16.51 -0.18 -6.10
C ASN A 46 16.50 1.33 -6.36
N PRO A 47 16.47 1.76 -7.63
CA PRO A 47 16.45 3.17 -8.02
C PRO A 47 15.31 3.97 -7.37
N HIS A 48 14.20 3.32 -7.02
CA HIS A 48 13.01 3.98 -6.47
C HIS A 48 12.86 3.79 -4.96
N LEU A 49 13.92 3.37 -4.27
CA LEU A 49 13.87 3.23 -2.83
C LEU A 49 13.55 4.58 -2.18
N ASP A 50 12.60 4.58 -1.25
CA ASP A 50 12.36 5.73 -0.37
C ASP A 50 13.53 5.85 0.62
N ILE A 51 14.26 6.97 0.56
CA ILE A 51 15.49 7.19 1.31
C ILE A 51 15.22 8.29 2.34
N LEU A 52 15.43 7.97 3.62
CA LEU A 52 15.35 8.95 4.69
C LEU A 52 16.33 10.11 4.42
N LYS A 53 15.91 11.34 4.73
CA LYS A 53 16.73 12.54 4.52
C LYS A 53 18.13 12.45 5.14
N SER A 54 18.26 11.84 6.33
CA SER A 54 19.55 11.60 6.97
C SER A 54 20.47 10.67 6.17
N THR A 55 19.89 9.61 5.57
CA THR A 55 20.61 8.69 4.68
C THR A 55 20.99 9.38 3.37
N ALA A 56 20.09 10.17 2.79
CA ALA A 56 20.37 10.95 1.59
C ALA A 56 21.51 11.97 1.81
N HIS A 57 21.50 12.64 2.96
CA HIS A 57 22.57 13.56 3.35
C HIS A 57 23.93 12.84 3.48
N ALA A 58 23.98 11.71 4.19
CA ALA A 58 25.21 10.93 4.35
C ALA A 58 25.80 10.47 2.99
N ILE A 59 24.95 10.04 2.06
CA ILE A 59 25.37 9.66 0.70
C ILE A 59 25.90 10.86 -0.07
N SER A 60 25.23 12.01 0.03
CA SER A 60 25.63 13.26 -0.62
C SER A 60 27.01 13.71 -0.15
N VAL A 61 27.26 13.68 1.16
CA VAL A 61 28.58 13.95 1.76
C VAL A 61 29.62 12.94 1.25
N GLY A 62 29.31 11.64 1.26
CA GLY A 62 30.22 10.60 0.77
C GLY A 62 30.55 10.70 -0.73
N LEU A 63 29.62 11.20 -1.55
CA LEU A 63 29.82 11.45 -2.97
C LEU A 63 30.45 12.82 -3.26
N GLN A 64 30.47 13.74 -2.29
CA GLN A 64 30.76 15.15 -2.51
C GLN A 64 29.89 15.74 -3.63
N LEU A 65 28.60 15.39 -3.64
CA LEU A 65 27.59 15.88 -4.56
C LEU A 65 26.42 16.46 -3.78
N LYS A 66 25.66 17.36 -4.39
CA LYS A 66 24.36 17.79 -3.87
C LYS A 66 23.33 16.66 -4.03
N GLU A 67 22.33 16.64 -3.15
CA GLU A 67 21.27 15.62 -3.19
C GLU A 67 20.60 15.54 -4.56
N ASN A 68 20.32 16.68 -5.19
CA ASN A 68 19.68 16.77 -6.50
C ASN A 68 20.55 16.35 -7.69
N GLU A 69 21.81 15.96 -7.50
CA GLU A 69 22.68 15.45 -8.56
C GLU A 69 22.64 13.92 -8.67
N TRP A 70 22.16 13.23 -7.64
CA TRP A 70 22.07 11.77 -7.62
C TRP A 70 20.71 11.25 -7.17
N PHE A 71 19.89 12.07 -6.51
CA PHE A 71 18.51 11.79 -6.15
C PHE A 71 17.64 12.78 -6.93
N ILE A 72 17.29 12.38 -8.15
CA ILE A 72 16.71 13.24 -9.18
C ILE A 72 15.22 12.98 -9.34
N TRP A 73 14.47 14.02 -9.66
CA TRP A 73 13.08 13.89 -10.10
C TRP A 73 13.07 13.62 -11.60
N GLU A 74 12.48 12.49 -12.00
CA GLU A 74 12.20 12.15 -13.38
C GLU A 74 10.71 12.29 -13.65
N THR A 75 10.35 12.66 -14.87
CA THR A 75 8.95 12.69 -15.31
C THR A 75 8.58 11.35 -15.93
N ASP A 76 7.52 10.72 -15.45
CA ASP A 76 6.91 9.56 -16.09
C ASP A 76 6.07 10.04 -17.27
N TYR A 77 6.56 9.83 -18.48
CA TYR A 77 5.81 10.16 -19.69
C TYR A 77 4.58 9.26 -19.91
N ASN A 78 4.48 8.13 -19.19
CA ASN A 78 3.30 7.25 -19.18
C ASN A 78 2.35 7.57 -18.02
N TYR A 79 2.47 8.77 -17.44
CA TYR A 79 1.63 9.20 -16.35
C TYR A 79 0.15 9.11 -16.68
N ASN A 80 -0.52 8.09 -16.12
CA ASN A 80 -1.97 8.06 -16.14
C ASN A 80 -2.48 9.03 -15.07
N SER A 81 -3.10 10.13 -15.49
CA SER A 81 -3.74 11.07 -14.55
C SER A 81 -5.05 10.51 -13.97
N SER A 82 -5.56 9.40 -14.52
CA SER A 82 -6.88 8.82 -14.27
C SER A 82 -6.86 7.34 -13.88
N TRP A 83 -6.05 6.97 -12.89
CA TRP A 83 -5.96 5.60 -12.36
C TRP A 83 -7.30 4.97 -11.91
N LEU A 84 -8.29 5.79 -11.57
CA LEU A 84 -9.61 5.36 -11.08
C LEU A 84 -10.76 5.77 -12.02
N ASP A 85 -10.52 5.80 -13.33
CA ASP A 85 -11.57 5.97 -14.34
C ASP A 85 -12.46 4.72 -14.49
N THR A 86 -13.54 4.85 -15.27
CA THR A 86 -14.53 3.78 -15.45
C THR A 86 -13.94 2.50 -16.03
N ASP A 87 -12.99 2.61 -16.95
CA ASP A 87 -12.36 1.46 -17.61
C ASP A 87 -11.50 0.68 -16.61
N ASN A 88 -10.70 1.38 -15.81
CA ASN A 88 -9.91 0.78 -14.74
C ASN A 88 -10.81 0.18 -13.66
N LEU A 89 -11.89 0.85 -13.25
CA LEU A 89 -12.82 0.32 -12.24
C LEU A 89 -13.55 -0.95 -12.70
N SER A 90 -13.76 -1.13 -14.02
CA SER A 90 -14.31 -2.37 -14.57
C SER A 90 -13.46 -3.61 -14.24
N VAL A 91 -12.16 -3.42 -14.04
CA VAL A 91 -11.22 -4.47 -13.63
C VAL A 91 -11.50 -4.91 -12.19
N LEU A 92 -11.70 -3.94 -11.28
CA LEU A 92 -12.05 -4.21 -9.89
C LEU A 92 -13.43 -4.86 -9.79
N ASP A 93 -14.42 -4.37 -10.54
CA ASP A 93 -15.74 -4.98 -10.64
C ASP A 93 -15.67 -6.44 -11.10
N SER A 94 -14.86 -6.72 -12.12
CA SER A 94 -14.68 -8.08 -12.64
C SER A 94 -14.04 -9.02 -11.61
N ALA A 95 -13.08 -8.51 -10.82
CA ALA A 95 -12.44 -9.27 -9.76
C ALA A 95 -13.41 -9.56 -8.60
N MET A 96 -14.21 -8.55 -8.19
CA MET A 96 -15.17 -8.65 -7.09
C MET A 96 -16.42 -9.43 -7.45
N LYS A 97 -16.82 -9.44 -8.73
CA LYS A 97 -17.94 -10.26 -9.24
C LYS A 97 -17.72 -11.75 -8.99
N LYS A 98 -16.47 -12.23 -9.01
CA LYS A 98 -16.12 -13.63 -8.65
C LYS A 98 -16.45 -13.98 -7.20
N LEU A 99 -16.52 -12.97 -6.33
CA LEU A 99 -16.94 -13.10 -4.93
C LEU A 99 -18.46 -12.86 -4.76
N GLY A 100 -19.18 -12.72 -5.87
CA GLY A 100 -20.58 -12.35 -5.89
C GLY A 100 -20.85 -10.94 -5.37
N VAL A 101 -19.84 -10.05 -5.32
CA VAL A 101 -19.94 -8.69 -4.80
C VAL A 101 -20.10 -7.71 -5.97
N LYS A 102 -21.07 -6.80 -5.86
CA LYS A 102 -21.21 -5.63 -6.75
C LYS A 102 -20.77 -4.39 -5.98
N LEU A 103 -19.98 -3.52 -6.62
CA LEU A 103 -19.47 -2.32 -5.97
C LEU A 103 -20.17 -1.04 -6.46
N ALA A 104 -20.12 -0.03 -5.59
CA ALA A 104 -20.39 1.35 -5.90
C ALA A 104 -19.15 2.17 -5.57
N TYR A 105 -18.95 3.24 -6.35
CA TYR A 105 -17.78 4.08 -6.28
C TYR A 105 -18.21 5.54 -6.22
N GLN A 106 -17.48 6.32 -5.43
CA GLN A 106 -17.48 7.78 -5.51
C GLN A 106 -16.04 8.22 -5.74
N VAL A 107 -15.71 8.53 -6.99
CA VAL A 107 -14.38 8.97 -7.39
C VAL A 107 -14.26 10.49 -7.20
N TYR A 108 -13.11 10.94 -6.70
CA TYR A 108 -12.81 12.35 -6.42
C TYR A 108 -11.30 12.62 -6.54
N SER A 109 -10.89 13.86 -6.32
CA SER A 109 -9.49 14.30 -6.44
C SER A 109 -8.88 13.94 -7.81
N ASN A 110 -9.58 14.32 -8.89
CA ASN A 110 -9.18 14.05 -10.28
C ASN A 110 -8.79 12.57 -10.51
N ASN A 111 -9.69 11.65 -10.16
CA ASN A 111 -9.51 10.20 -10.36
C ASN A 111 -8.32 9.57 -9.62
N ARG A 112 -7.86 10.20 -8.53
CA ARG A 112 -6.80 9.66 -7.65
C ARG A 112 -7.31 9.21 -6.30
N SER A 113 -8.58 9.44 -6.01
CA SER A 113 -9.18 8.95 -4.77
C SER A 113 -10.58 8.42 -5.05
N MET A 114 -10.96 7.37 -4.34
CA MET A 114 -12.33 6.88 -4.38
C MET A 114 -12.76 6.35 -3.02
N ASN A 115 -14.02 6.59 -2.69
CA ASN A 115 -14.72 5.75 -1.73
C ASN A 115 -15.30 4.56 -2.49
N VAL A 116 -15.21 3.37 -1.91
CA VAL A 116 -15.71 2.12 -2.47
C VAL A 116 -16.51 1.39 -1.41
N TRP A 117 -17.70 0.93 -1.78
CA TRP A 117 -18.55 0.13 -0.90
C TRP A 117 -19.36 -0.88 -1.70
N THR A 118 -19.95 -1.83 -0.99
CA THR A 118 -20.78 -2.89 -1.60
C THR A 118 -22.18 -2.35 -1.90
N LYS A 119 -22.65 -2.52 -3.14
CA LYS A 119 -24.05 -2.27 -3.47
C LYS A 119 -24.95 -3.28 -2.76
N TYR A 120 -26.11 -2.79 -2.29
CA TYR A 120 -27.12 -3.59 -1.60
C TYR A 120 -26.56 -4.32 -0.37
N GLU A 121 -25.66 -3.67 0.38
CA GLU A 121 -25.04 -4.24 1.58
C GLU A 121 -26.05 -4.77 2.61
N GLY A 122 -27.23 -4.14 2.73
CA GLY A 122 -28.31 -4.59 3.61
C GLY A 122 -28.89 -5.98 3.29
N ASN A 123 -28.64 -6.52 2.09
CA ASN A 123 -29.08 -7.86 1.69
C ASN A 123 -27.98 -8.92 1.84
N ARG A 124 -26.85 -8.59 2.47
CA ARG A 124 -25.68 -9.47 2.55
C ARG A 124 -25.21 -9.63 3.98
N LYS A 125 -24.70 -10.83 4.29
CA LYS A 125 -24.00 -11.10 5.56
C LYS A 125 -22.64 -10.42 5.64
N LEU A 126 -21.93 -10.35 4.51
CA LEU A 126 -20.59 -9.77 4.42
C LEU A 126 -20.51 -8.77 3.26
N PHE A 127 -19.90 -7.63 3.55
CA PHE A 127 -19.69 -6.55 2.61
C PHE A 127 -18.41 -5.80 2.92
N ILE A 128 -17.95 -5.00 1.96
CA ILE A 128 -16.75 -4.17 2.06
C ILE A 128 -17.10 -2.68 2.03
N ASP A 129 -16.27 -1.91 2.71
CA ASP A 129 -16.21 -0.45 2.72
C ASP A 129 -14.73 -0.05 2.74
N GLY A 130 -14.39 1.09 2.14
CA GLY A 130 -13.03 1.59 2.14
C GLY A 130 -12.82 2.84 1.30
N ASN A 131 -11.68 3.46 1.50
CA ASN A 131 -11.23 4.61 0.73
C ASN A 131 -9.86 4.33 0.10
N PHE A 132 -9.77 4.37 -1.22
CA PHE A 132 -8.52 4.12 -1.94
C PHE A 132 -7.96 5.45 -2.45
N LYS A 133 -6.66 5.65 -2.30
CA LYS A 133 -5.94 6.82 -2.80
C LYS A 133 -4.72 6.39 -3.58
N VAL A 134 -4.50 6.98 -4.75
CA VAL A 134 -3.31 6.75 -5.56
C VAL A 134 -2.38 7.95 -5.39
N PHE A 135 -1.18 7.68 -4.90
CA PHE A 135 -0.09 8.62 -4.82
C PHE A 135 0.90 8.35 -5.94
N THR A 136 1.40 9.42 -6.54
CA THR A 136 2.34 9.34 -7.67
C THR A 136 3.62 10.12 -7.38
N ASN A 137 3.90 10.41 -6.11
CA ASN A 137 5.14 11.05 -5.69
C ASN A 137 6.21 9.95 -5.59
N GLY A 138 6.70 9.47 -6.73
CA GLY A 138 7.44 8.20 -6.81
C GLY A 138 6.77 7.18 -7.71
N LEU A 139 7.11 5.91 -7.54
CA LEU A 139 6.36 4.82 -8.17
C LEU A 139 4.89 4.88 -7.71
N PRO A 140 3.91 4.63 -8.61
CA PRO A 140 2.50 4.64 -8.27
C PRO A 140 2.19 3.75 -7.06
N GLU A 141 1.70 4.38 -5.99
CA GLU A 141 1.33 3.72 -4.74
C GLU A 141 -0.17 3.86 -4.51
N MET A 142 -0.86 2.73 -4.29
CA MET A 142 -2.25 2.73 -3.82
C MET A 142 -2.29 2.56 -2.31
N VAL A 143 -2.86 3.53 -1.63
CA VAL A 143 -3.15 3.51 -0.20
C VAL A 143 -4.61 3.15 0.03
N LEU A 144 -4.88 2.05 0.74
CA LEU A 144 -6.21 1.68 1.21
C LEU A 144 -6.39 2.15 2.66
N ASN A 145 -7.25 3.14 2.84
CA ASN A 145 -7.65 3.70 4.13
C ASN A 145 -8.99 3.11 4.54
N GLY A 146 -9.05 2.50 5.72
CA GLY A 146 -10.30 1.96 6.26
C GLY A 146 -10.92 0.87 5.40
N PHE A 147 -10.12 0.16 4.58
CA PHE A 147 -10.58 -1.02 3.87
C PHE A 147 -10.85 -2.13 4.88
N ASP A 148 -12.13 -2.44 5.08
CA ASP A 148 -12.56 -3.45 6.03
C ASP A 148 -13.72 -4.29 5.48
N VAL A 149 -13.85 -5.48 6.04
CA VAL A 149 -15.02 -6.34 5.84
C VAL A 149 -15.95 -6.12 7.02
N ILE A 150 -17.24 -6.01 6.75
CA ILE A 150 -18.25 -5.72 7.76
C ILE A 150 -19.36 -6.75 7.65
N THR A 151 -20.02 -7.01 8.78
CA THR A 151 -21.25 -7.81 8.88
C THR A 151 -22.32 -7.02 9.62
N TYR A 152 -23.56 -7.09 9.16
CA TYR A 152 -24.72 -6.52 9.86
C TYR A 152 -25.63 -7.59 10.46
N GLN A 153 -25.70 -8.77 9.84
CA GLN A 153 -26.75 -9.76 10.11
C GLN A 153 -26.31 -11.19 9.81
N GLY A 154 -26.77 -12.10 10.66
CA GLY A 154 -26.62 -13.53 10.49
C GLY A 154 -25.33 -14.09 11.07
N ALA A 155 -25.40 -15.36 11.46
CA ALA A 155 -24.26 -16.15 11.88
C ALA A 155 -23.19 -16.17 10.79
N VAL A 156 -22.03 -15.59 11.08
CA VAL A 156 -20.81 -15.65 10.27
C VAL A 156 -19.69 -16.21 11.15
N THR A 157 -19.02 -17.24 10.66
CA THR A 157 -17.85 -17.81 11.33
C THR A 157 -16.61 -16.93 11.10
N VAL A 158 -15.64 -17.04 12.01
CA VAL A 158 -14.35 -16.31 11.86
C VAL A 158 -13.67 -16.70 10.55
N GLU A 159 -13.75 -17.97 10.18
CA GLU A 159 -13.17 -18.55 8.98
C GLU A 159 -13.82 -17.99 7.70
N GLU A 160 -15.15 -17.90 7.64
CA GLU A 160 -15.87 -17.28 6.53
C GLU A 160 -15.49 -15.80 6.37
N PHE A 161 -15.45 -15.05 7.46
CA PHE A 161 -15.03 -13.65 7.44
C PHE A 161 -13.60 -13.51 6.91
N ALA A 162 -12.66 -14.29 7.47
CA ALA A 162 -11.25 -14.20 7.08
C ALA A 162 -11.02 -14.60 5.62
N ASN A 163 -11.75 -15.60 5.12
CA ASN A 163 -11.71 -16.00 3.71
C ASN A 163 -12.26 -14.91 2.79
N PHE A 164 -13.36 -14.27 3.16
CA PHE A 164 -13.94 -13.17 2.40
C PHE A 164 -13.02 -11.94 2.39
N TYR A 165 -12.41 -11.62 3.53
CA TYR A 165 -11.39 -10.57 3.65
C TYR A 165 -10.19 -10.84 2.74
N ALA A 166 -9.61 -12.05 2.83
CA ALA A 166 -8.47 -12.44 2.01
C ALA A 166 -8.78 -12.35 0.51
N SER A 167 -9.95 -12.84 0.11
CA SER A 167 -10.38 -12.84 -1.29
C SER A 167 -10.63 -11.43 -1.82
N SER A 168 -11.22 -10.56 -1.00
CA SER A 168 -11.46 -9.15 -1.35
C SER A 168 -10.13 -8.39 -1.48
N LEU A 169 -9.21 -8.58 -0.54
CA LEU A 169 -7.88 -7.97 -0.62
C LEU A 169 -7.09 -8.47 -1.84
N SER A 170 -7.21 -9.76 -2.18
CA SER A 170 -6.59 -10.33 -3.39
C SER A 170 -7.18 -9.73 -4.68
N ALA A 171 -8.49 -9.46 -4.70
CA ALA A 171 -9.12 -8.76 -5.82
C ALA A 171 -8.58 -7.33 -5.98
N VAL A 172 -8.36 -6.60 -4.89
CA VAL A 172 -7.72 -5.27 -4.90
C VAL A 172 -6.28 -5.34 -5.40
N VAL A 173 -5.51 -6.35 -4.98
CA VAL A 173 -4.15 -6.60 -5.49
C VAL A 173 -4.16 -6.82 -6.99
N THR A 174 -5.07 -7.66 -7.48
CA THR A 174 -5.21 -7.96 -8.91
C THR A 174 -5.56 -6.72 -9.71
N PHE A 175 -6.47 -5.90 -9.18
CA PHE A 175 -6.84 -4.61 -9.76
C PHE A 175 -5.63 -3.68 -9.87
N ALA A 176 -4.94 -3.44 -8.75
CA ALA A 176 -3.77 -2.57 -8.69
C ALA A 176 -2.67 -3.00 -9.69
N GLN A 177 -2.36 -4.31 -9.76
CA GLN A 177 -1.40 -4.83 -10.73
C GLN A 177 -1.81 -4.54 -12.18
N LYS A 178 -3.09 -4.75 -12.51
CA LYS A 178 -3.59 -4.56 -13.88
C LYS A 178 -3.58 -3.11 -14.34
N ILE A 179 -3.82 -2.17 -13.42
CA ILE A 179 -3.83 -0.76 -13.78
C ILE A 179 -2.44 -0.14 -13.73
N GLY A 180 -1.42 -0.87 -13.24
CA GLY A 180 -0.01 -0.44 -13.24
C GLY A 180 0.52 0.12 -11.91
N ILE A 181 -0.18 -0.12 -10.79
CA ILE A 181 0.28 0.29 -9.46
C ILE A 181 1.48 -0.56 -9.07
N SER A 182 2.53 0.07 -8.57
CA SER A 182 3.77 -0.63 -8.17
C SER A 182 3.77 -1.06 -6.70
N LYS A 183 2.93 -0.42 -5.87
CA LYS A 183 2.90 -0.69 -4.43
C LYS A 183 1.50 -0.48 -3.87
N ILE A 184 1.09 -1.39 -2.98
CA ILE A 184 -0.11 -1.21 -2.17
C ILE A 184 0.31 -1.07 -0.72
N LYS A 185 -0.21 -0.04 -0.07
CA LYS A 185 -0.16 0.14 1.37
C LYS A 185 -1.58 0.11 1.89
N TYR A 186 -1.86 -0.66 2.92
CA TYR A 186 -3.14 -0.55 3.59
C TYR A 186 -2.96 -0.46 5.09
N TYR A 187 -3.78 0.40 5.69
CA TYR A 187 -3.73 0.69 7.11
C TYR A 187 -4.83 -0.09 7.80
N THR A 188 -4.45 -0.94 8.74
CA THR A 188 -5.42 -1.58 9.62
C THR A 188 -5.40 -0.84 10.95
N SER A 189 -6.33 0.10 11.11
CA SER A 189 -6.53 0.74 12.41
C SER A 189 -7.01 -0.30 13.44
N ASN A 190 -7.77 -1.32 13.00
CA ASN A 190 -8.03 -2.56 13.70
C ASN A 190 -8.52 -3.59 12.66
N PHE A 191 -8.06 -4.84 12.66
CA PHE A 191 -8.74 -5.93 11.92
C PHE A 191 -10.05 -6.34 12.65
N SER A 192 -10.80 -5.34 13.12
CA SER A 192 -11.91 -5.44 14.08
C SER A 192 -12.44 -4.05 14.37
N SER A 193 -13.54 -3.68 13.74
CA SER A 193 -14.29 -2.49 14.09
C SER A 193 -14.68 -2.51 15.58
N LYS A 194 -14.30 -1.50 16.36
CA LYS A 194 -14.88 -1.27 17.70
C LYS A 194 -16.39 -0.92 17.66
N ASN A 195 -16.97 -0.67 16.48
CA ASN A 195 -18.33 -0.13 16.33
C ASN A 195 -19.22 -0.82 15.27
N ARG A 196 -18.87 -2.00 14.74
CA ARG A 196 -19.71 -2.66 13.70
C ARG A 196 -19.96 -4.16 13.93
N PHE A 197 -19.96 -4.60 15.19
CA PHE A 197 -20.53 -5.88 15.58
C PHE A 197 -21.96 -5.65 16.08
N LEU A 198 -22.92 -5.51 15.16
CA LEU A 198 -24.33 -5.48 15.52
C LEU A 198 -24.83 -6.93 15.62
N ASP A 199 -24.99 -7.41 16.85
CA ASP A 199 -25.87 -8.50 17.30
C ASP A 199 -25.80 -9.91 16.67
N GLY A 200 -24.89 -10.19 15.72
CA GLY A 200 -24.92 -11.43 14.92
C GLY A 200 -23.82 -12.47 15.16
N LEU A 201 -22.93 -12.29 16.14
CA LEU A 201 -21.80 -13.21 16.35
C LEU A 201 -22.25 -14.53 17.01
N VAL A 202 -21.75 -15.65 16.49
CA VAL A 202 -22.01 -17.00 17.02
C VAL A 202 -21.11 -17.31 18.23
N ASP A 203 -20.01 -16.57 18.41
CA ASP A 203 -19.07 -16.79 19.51
C ASP A 203 -19.41 -15.88 20.69
N PRO A 204 -19.85 -16.43 21.85
CA PRO A 204 -20.20 -15.66 23.04
C PRO A 204 -19.00 -14.94 23.69
N ASN A 205 -17.77 -15.19 23.24
CA ASN A 205 -16.57 -14.51 23.73
C ASN A 205 -16.01 -13.50 22.70
N GLU A 206 -16.66 -12.34 22.59
CA GLU A 206 -16.33 -11.24 21.68
C GLU A 206 -14.82 -10.87 21.66
N LYS A 207 -14.17 -10.84 22.83
CA LYS A 207 -12.72 -10.57 22.94
C LYS A 207 -11.83 -11.66 22.32
N LEU A 208 -12.23 -12.93 22.41
CA LEU A 208 -11.49 -14.03 21.83
C LEU A 208 -11.68 -14.06 20.30
N PHE A 209 -12.90 -13.76 19.85
CA PHE A 209 -13.25 -13.61 18.44
C PHE A 209 -12.39 -12.53 17.76
N GLU A 210 -12.34 -11.33 18.34
CA GLU A 210 -11.54 -10.21 17.83
C GLU A 210 -10.04 -10.58 17.69
N LYS A 211 -9.47 -11.21 18.73
CA LYS A 211 -8.07 -11.65 18.72
C LYS A 211 -7.81 -12.71 17.66
N LYS A 212 -8.72 -13.69 17.52
CA LYS A 212 -8.62 -14.77 16.53
C LYS A 212 -8.73 -14.21 15.11
N LEU A 213 -9.67 -13.29 14.88
CA LEU A 213 -9.88 -12.63 13.59
C LEU A 213 -8.66 -11.79 13.17
N ARG A 214 -8.13 -10.97 14.08
CA ARG A 214 -6.88 -10.21 13.85
C ARG A 214 -5.74 -11.12 13.39
N ARG A 215 -5.56 -12.27 14.05
CA ARG A 215 -4.52 -13.24 13.71
C ARG A 215 -4.74 -13.84 12.32
N LEU A 216 -5.97 -14.23 11.99
CA LEU A 216 -6.30 -14.85 10.72
C LEU A 216 -6.18 -13.87 9.55
N ASN A 217 -6.65 -12.62 9.70
CA ASN A 217 -6.53 -11.60 8.67
C ASN A 217 -5.07 -11.20 8.44
N LYS A 218 -4.26 -11.11 9.51
CA LYS A 218 -2.80 -10.93 9.39
C LYS A 218 -2.18 -12.07 8.58
N ALA A 219 -2.45 -13.32 8.95
CA ALA A 219 -1.91 -14.48 8.25
C ALA A 219 -2.39 -14.58 6.80
N ALA A 220 -3.61 -14.11 6.50
CA ALA A 220 -4.13 -14.04 5.14
C ALA A 220 -3.41 -12.98 4.30
N ALA A 221 -3.20 -11.79 4.85
CA ALA A 221 -2.46 -10.72 4.18
C ALA A 221 -1.00 -11.13 3.89
N GLU A 222 -0.34 -11.76 4.86
CA GLU A 222 1.02 -12.30 4.69
C GLU A 222 1.08 -13.36 3.57
N ARG A 223 0.09 -14.26 3.50
CA ARG A 223 -0.04 -15.25 2.41
C ARG A 223 -0.20 -14.60 1.03
N ILE A 224 -0.85 -13.43 0.96
CA ILE A 224 -1.02 -12.66 -0.27
C ILE A 224 0.25 -11.83 -0.58
N GLY A 225 1.27 -11.84 0.29
CA GLY A 225 2.56 -11.19 0.07
C GLY A 225 2.70 -9.81 0.72
N PHE A 226 1.75 -9.40 1.56
CA PHE A 226 1.93 -8.18 2.36
C PHE A 226 2.90 -8.41 3.52
N ARG A 227 3.71 -7.40 3.81
CA ARG A 227 4.61 -7.38 4.98
C ARG A 227 4.17 -6.27 5.92
N GLN A 228 4.14 -6.56 7.22
CA GLN A 228 3.89 -5.55 8.24
C GLN A 228 5.07 -4.56 8.26
N VAL A 229 4.77 -3.28 8.23
CA VAL A 229 5.74 -2.19 8.39
C VAL A 229 5.28 -1.33 9.56
N ASP A 230 6.11 -1.27 10.59
CA ASP A 230 5.88 -0.41 11.74
C ASP A 230 6.29 1.02 11.37
N LEU A 231 5.34 1.95 11.48
CA LEU A 231 5.54 3.38 11.20
C LEU A 231 5.70 4.10 12.52
N ASP A 232 6.94 4.24 12.98
CA ASP A 232 7.35 4.99 14.19
C ASP A 232 6.63 4.59 15.49
N ASP A 233 7.37 4.50 16.60
CA ASP A 233 6.87 4.04 17.90
C ASP A 233 5.74 4.92 18.52
N SER A 234 5.30 5.97 17.83
CA SER A 234 4.32 6.95 18.31
C SER A 234 2.88 6.73 17.84
N ILE A 235 2.61 5.90 16.83
CA ILE A 235 1.25 5.70 16.29
C ILE A 235 0.91 4.20 16.25
N ARG A 236 -0.09 3.78 17.04
CA ARG A 236 -0.62 2.40 17.12
C ARG A 236 -1.30 1.88 15.85
N ILE A 237 -1.01 2.43 14.68
CA ILE A 237 -1.59 2.00 13.40
C ILE A 237 -0.57 1.11 12.70
N LYS A 238 -0.90 -0.18 12.56
CA LYS A 238 -0.09 -1.10 11.77
C LYS A 238 -0.36 -0.87 10.29
N SER A 239 0.70 -0.71 9.52
CA SER A 239 0.62 -0.64 8.06
C SER A 239 1.13 -1.93 7.45
N TYR A 240 0.51 -2.34 6.36
CA TYR A 240 0.90 -3.52 5.60
C TYR A 240 1.21 -3.08 4.17
N VAL A 241 2.36 -3.51 3.68
CA VAL A 241 2.91 -3.09 2.38
C VAL A 241 3.16 -4.30 1.51
N LYS A 242 2.71 -4.23 0.26
CA LYS A 242 3.07 -5.17 -0.80
C LYS A 242 3.62 -4.39 -1.99
N VAL A 243 4.83 -4.74 -2.42
CA VAL A 243 5.39 -4.32 -3.71
C VAL A 243 4.87 -5.30 -4.76
N LEU A 244 4.37 -4.78 -5.88
CA LEU A 244 3.66 -5.53 -6.91
C LEU A 244 4.55 -5.97 -8.07
#